data_AF-Q6CC12-F1
#
_entry.id   AF-Q6CC12-F1
#
_cell.length_a   1.000
_cell.length_b   1.000
_cell.length_c   1.000
_cell.angle_alpha   90.00
_cell.angle_beta   90.00
_cell.angle_gamma   90.00
#
_symmetry.space_group_name_H-M   'P 1'
#
loop_
_entity.id
_entity.type
_entity.pdbx_description
1 polymer ?
#
loop_
_entity_poly.entity_id
_entity_poly.type
_entity_poly.pdbx_seq_one_letter_code
_entity_poly.pdbx_strand_id
1 'polypeptide(L)'
;MSGYETLPLKMPKGNTHYLYMKKDDNSAASEDSTIFVCNLPADSTLSHIKALCQSLGGSIVESFEWVNVSRNVRAESLTHGLSGGCGRIHMVDAASCNRVLSQAKKNATCGVKWDAKLTIGGKQRYQLLWKYCFPAPDDLQAEVDYFMEEFAAREEEEKKVEKTGRTVVDADGFTTVVKTQKKKSLAMQEAAKQQAEEMKLAEIKRREKREKKDFYRFQIREYKKEQMTDMLTKFKEDQEKVKQYKESGRFNPY
;
A
#
# COMPACT_ATOMS: atom_id res chain seq x y z
N MET A 1 22.07 7.50 27.18
CA MET A 1 20.76 8.05 26.81
C MET A 1 20.89 8.69 25.43
N SER A 2 20.06 8.23 24.51
CA SER A 2 20.22 8.27 23.04
C SER A 2 20.40 9.69 22.48
N GLY A 3 21.20 9.84 21.40
CA GLY A 3 21.76 11.10 20.87
C GLY A 3 20.77 12.15 20.32
N TYR A 4 19.76 12.51 21.11
CA TYR A 4 18.85 13.62 20.86
C TYR A 4 19.34 14.88 21.56
N GLU A 5 19.28 15.99 20.84
CA GLU A 5 19.47 17.34 21.37
C GLU A 5 18.16 17.88 21.94
N THR A 6 18.25 18.45 23.14
CA THR A 6 17.09 19.03 23.82
C THR A 6 17.02 20.53 23.55
N LEU A 7 15.85 21.00 23.12
CA LEU A 7 15.60 22.41 22.86
C LEU A 7 14.39 22.87 23.69
N PRO A 8 14.58 23.70 24.73
CA PRO A 8 13.47 24.32 25.42
C PRO A 8 12.85 25.42 24.56
N LEU A 9 11.53 25.37 24.42
CA LEU A 9 10.72 26.34 23.70
C LEU A 9 9.90 27.16 24.71
N LYS A 10 10.03 28.48 24.65
CA LYS A 10 9.22 29.41 25.43
C LYS A 10 7.89 29.62 24.71
N MET A 11 6.83 29.03 25.25
CA MET A 11 5.47 29.15 24.73
C MET A 11 4.86 30.51 25.10
N PRO A 12 3.90 31.04 24.32
CA PRO A 12 3.29 32.35 24.58
C PRO A 12 2.60 32.48 25.94
N LYS A 13 2.14 31.36 26.53
CA LYS A 13 1.49 31.32 27.84
C LYS A 13 2.47 31.21 29.02
N GLY A 14 3.77 31.40 28.79
CA GLY A 14 4.81 31.35 29.84
C GLY A 14 5.31 29.95 30.19
N ASN A 15 4.78 28.90 29.56
CA ASN A 15 5.23 27.52 29.79
C ASN A 15 6.44 27.17 28.91
N THR A 16 7.33 26.31 29.41
CA THR A 16 8.45 25.76 28.64
C THR A 16 8.08 24.39 28.09
N HIS A 17 8.19 24.23 26.77
CA HIS A 17 7.98 22.96 26.08
C HIS A 17 9.33 22.40 25.62
N TYR A 18 9.63 21.14 25.89
CA TYR A 18 10.89 20.52 25.48
C TYR A 18 10.73 19.79 24.16
N LEU A 19 11.51 20.19 23.16
CA LEU A 19 11.59 19.56 21.85
C LEU A 19 12.86 18.69 21.79
N TYR A 20 12.77 17.52 21.17
CA TYR A 20 13.92 16.63 21.00
C TYR A 20 14.26 16.52 19.52
N MET A 21 15.50 16.80 19.15
CA MET A 21 15.96 16.79 17.76
C MET A 21 17.12 15.83 17.57
N LYS A 22 17.16 15.12 16.44
CA LYS A 22 18.28 14.26 16.06
C LYS A 22 18.42 14.27 14.54
N LYS A 23 19.63 14.03 14.03
CA LYS A 23 19.81 13.69 12.61
C LYS A 23 19.01 12.42 12.30
N ASP A 24 18.24 12.40 11.20
CA ASP A 24 17.48 11.20 10.85
C ASP A 24 18.43 10.09 10.37
N ASP A 25 18.25 8.88 10.91
CA ASP A 25 19.03 7.70 10.54
C ASP A 25 18.31 6.85 9.47
N ASN A 26 17.01 7.09 9.22
CA ASN A 26 16.12 6.20 8.45
C ASN A 26 15.62 6.80 7.14
N SER A 27 16.37 7.74 6.55
CA SER A 27 16.02 8.34 5.25
C SER A 27 16.59 7.49 4.12
N ALA A 28 15.77 6.64 3.53
CA ALA A 28 16.13 5.84 2.35
C ALA A 28 16.20 6.68 1.04
N ALA A 29 15.96 7.99 1.07
CA ALA A 29 15.79 8.81 -0.14
C ALA A 29 16.49 10.19 -0.13
N SER A 30 17.09 10.63 0.99
CA SER A 30 17.78 11.91 1.07
C SER A 30 18.86 11.83 2.14
N GLU A 31 20.10 11.68 1.68
CA GLU A 31 21.28 11.56 2.50
C GLU A 31 21.55 12.91 3.19
N ASP A 32 21.66 12.87 4.52
CA ASP A 32 22.19 13.92 5.40
C ASP A 32 21.44 15.26 5.59
N SER A 33 20.40 15.58 4.81
CA SER A 33 19.67 16.85 4.94
C SER A 33 18.36 16.79 5.76
N THR A 34 18.16 15.74 6.54
CA THR A 34 16.93 15.54 7.33
C THR A 34 17.17 15.52 8.84
N ILE A 35 16.28 16.21 9.57
CA ILE A 35 16.25 16.22 11.03
C ILE A 35 14.97 15.54 11.50
N PHE A 36 15.10 14.54 12.35
CA PHE A 36 14.00 13.93 13.07
C PHE A 36 13.73 14.71 14.37
N VAL A 37 12.47 15.06 14.58
CA VAL A 37 12.02 15.86 15.73
C VAL A 37 10.89 15.15 16.44
N CYS A 38 10.98 15.07 17.78
CA CYS A 38 9.98 14.47 18.65
C CYS A 38 9.42 15.49 19.63
N ASN A 39 8.20 15.21 20.10
CA ASN A 39 7.48 16.08 21.02
C ASN A 39 7.25 17.47 20.41
N LEU A 40 6.69 17.51 19.21
CA LEU A 40 6.28 18.79 18.64
C LEU A 40 5.09 19.37 19.44
N PRO A 41 5.06 20.69 19.70
CA PRO A 41 3.87 21.34 20.23
C PRO A 41 2.64 21.04 19.37
N ALA A 42 1.47 20.96 20.00
CA ALA A 42 0.21 20.89 19.27
C ALA A 42 0.10 22.06 18.28
N ASP A 43 -0.53 21.82 17.14
CA ASP A 43 -0.68 22.80 16.04
C ASP A 43 0.64 23.26 15.39
N SER A 44 1.72 22.46 15.50
CA SER A 44 2.94 22.71 14.72
C SER A 44 2.64 22.62 13.21
N THR A 45 3.07 23.61 12.44
CA THR A 45 2.91 23.66 10.98
C THR A 45 4.25 23.96 10.34
N LEU A 46 4.34 23.82 9.02
CA LEU A 46 5.55 24.17 8.27
C LEU A 46 6.01 25.62 8.55
N SER A 47 5.08 26.57 8.73
CA SER A 47 5.40 27.96 9.05
C SER A 47 6.10 28.10 10.40
N HIS A 48 5.65 27.37 11.42
CA HIS A 48 6.31 27.35 12.73
C HIS A 48 7.72 26.77 12.65
N ILE A 49 7.88 25.66 11.92
CA ILE A 49 9.18 25.00 11.76
C ILE A 49 10.16 25.89 10.99
N LYS A 50 9.70 26.56 9.93
CA LYS A 50 10.48 27.57 9.21
C LYS A 50 10.95 28.69 10.12
N ALA A 51 10.05 29.26 10.93
CA ALA A 51 10.41 30.31 11.87
C ALA A 51 11.42 29.83 12.94
N LEU A 52 11.24 28.60 13.44
CA LEU A 52 12.17 27.99 14.39
C LEU A 52 13.56 27.82 13.77
N CYS A 53 13.67 27.18 12.61
CA CYS A 53 14.94 26.96 11.91
C CYS A 53 15.62 28.28 11.52
N GLN A 54 14.83 29.29 11.14
CA GLN A 54 15.32 30.65 10.89
C GLN A 54 15.92 31.27 12.16
N SER A 55 15.26 31.12 13.31
CA SER A 55 15.73 31.67 14.59
C SER A 55 16.98 30.97 15.14
N LEU A 56 17.14 29.67 14.86
CA LEU A 56 18.27 28.87 15.35
C LEU A 56 19.53 29.08 14.51
N GLY A 57 19.42 29.24 13.19
CA GLY A 57 20.61 29.29 12.34
C GLY A 57 20.41 29.90 10.96
N GLY A 58 19.28 30.57 10.71
CA GLY A 58 18.97 31.15 9.40
C GLY A 58 18.81 30.10 8.28
N SER A 59 18.48 28.86 8.66
CA SER A 59 18.41 27.74 7.72
C SER A 59 17.04 27.67 7.04
N ILE A 60 17.06 27.37 5.74
CA ILE A 60 15.84 27.26 4.92
C ILE A 60 15.32 25.81 4.95
N VAL A 61 14.04 25.67 5.24
CA VAL A 61 13.31 24.38 5.27
C VAL A 61 12.56 24.21 3.94
N GLU A 62 12.75 23.06 3.30
CA GLU A 62 12.05 22.68 2.07
C GLU A 62 10.63 22.21 2.39
N SER A 63 10.53 21.12 3.14
CA SER A 63 9.26 20.49 3.50
C SER A 63 9.30 19.98 4.95
N PHE A 64 8.11 19.75 5.50
CA PHE A 64 7.92 19.20 6.84
C PHE A 64 6.87 18.11 6.75
N GLU A 65 7.23 16.92 7.17
CA GLU A 65 6.37 15.75 7.16
C GLU A 65 6.13 15.27 8.59
N TRP A 66 4.86 15.12 8.96
CA TRP A 66 4.52 14.47 10.23
C TRP A 66 4.82 12.98 10.12
N VAL A 67 5.60 12.46 11.06
CA VAL A 67 5.92 11.03 11.14
C VAL A 67 5.06 10.40 12.21
N ASN A 68 4.16 9.52 11.77
CA ASN A 68 3.32 8.74 12.65
C ASN A 68 4.15 7.64 13.33
N VAL A 69 4.38 7.78 14.64
CA VAL A 69 5.10 6.76 15.44
C VAL A 69 4.16 5.62 15.89
N SER A 70 2.84 5.79 15.76
CA SER A 70 1.87 4.74 16.09
C SER A 70 1.62 3.82 14.88
N ARG A 71 1.83 2.51 15.05
CA ARG A 71 1.62 1.47 14.02
C ARG A 71 0.14 1.21 13.67
N ASN A 72 -0.79 2.03 14.18
CA ASN A 72 -2.21 1.80 14.00
C ASN A 72 -2.73 2.62 12.80
N VAL A 73 -2.83 1.95 11.65
CA VAL A 73 -3.26 2.47 10.33
C VAL A 73 -4.60 3.21 10.38
N ARG A 74 -5.47 2.90 11.36
CA ARG A 74 -6.78 3.56 11.51
C ARG A 74 -6.74 4.97 12.10
N ALA A 75 -5.62 5.41 12.68
CA ALA A 75 -5.48 6.74 13.27
C ALA A 75 -4.73 7.73 12.36
N GLU A 76 -4.41 7.34 11.13
CA GLU A 76 -3.55 8.09 10.19
C GLU A 76 -4.02 9.51 9.91
N SER A 77 -5.33 9.76 9.84
CA SER A 77 -5.88 11.08 9.51
C SER A 77 -6.07 11.99 10.73
N LEU A 78 -6.05 11.46 11.96
CA LEU A 78 -6.33 12.21 13.19
C LEU A 78 -5.09 12.58 14.01
N THR A 79 -3.92 12.00 13.72
CA THR A 79 -2.70 12.21 14.50
C THR A 79 -1.92 13.47 14.13
N HIS A 80 -2.19 14.05 12.96
CA HIS A 80 -1.53 15.29 12.53
C HIS A 80 -1.81 16.43 13.52
N GLY A 81 -0.78 16.87 14.26
CA GLY A 81 -0.86 18.03 15.14
C GLY A 81 -1.36 17.78 16.56
N LEU A 82 -1.44 16.52 17.01
CA LEU A 82 -1.57 16.20 18.44
C LEU A 82 -0.24 16.45 19.15
N SER A 83 -0.31 16.94 20.40
CA SER A 83 0.87 17.14 21.25
C SER A 83 1.63 15.83 21.44
N GLY A 84 2.95 15.87 21.33
CA GLY A 84 3.77 14.66 21.44
C GLY A 84 4.05 13.94 20.12
N GLY A 85 3.52 14.45 18.99
CA GLY A 85 3.83 13.91 17.67
C GLY A 85 5.30 14.09 17.28
N CYS A 86 5.75 13.27 16.33
CA CYS A 86 7.07 13.36 15.73
C CYS A 86 6.97 13.81 14.27
N GLY A 87 8.05 14.34 13.73
CA GLY A 87 8.11 14.82 12.35
C GLY A 87 9.52 14.82 11.80
N ARG A 88 9.60 14.83 10.47
CA ARG A 88 10.83 15.00 9.70
C ARG A 88 10.85 16.39 9.10
N ILE A 89 11.96 17.07 9.30
CA ILE A 89 12.25 18.36 8.70
C ILE A 89 13.23 18.10 7.56
N HIS A 90 12.81 18.40 6.34
CA HIS A 90 13.66 18.34 5.17
C HIS A 90 14.29 19.71 4.94
N MET A 91 15.61 19.77 5.04
CA MET A 91 16.37 20.98 4.82
C MET A 91 16.89 20.99 3.38
N VAL A 92 17.04 22.20 2.82
CA VAL A 92 17.61 22.38 1.47
C VAL A 92 19.07 21.88 1.38
N ASP A 93 19.81 21.95 2.50
CA ASP A 93 21.23 21.63 2.56
C ASP A 93 21.56 20.79 3.81
N ALA A 94 22.46 19.82 3.65
CA ALA A 94 22.97 18.98 4.71
C ALA A 94 23.79 19.77 5.76
N ALA A 95 24.57 20.78 5.36
CA ALA A 95 25.30 21.61 6.32
C ALA A 95 24.36 22.44 7.21
N SER A 96 23.20 22.81 6.67
CA SER A 96 22.14 23.49 7.42
C SER A 96 21.56 22.62 8.55
N CYS A 97 21.57 21.29 8.43
CA CYS A 97 21.16 20.38 9.50
C CYS A 97 22.11 20.44 10.70
N ASN A 98 23.41 20.33 10.43
CA ASN A 98 24.44 20.38 11.47
C ASN A 98 24.47 21.74 12.18
N ARG A 99 24.20 22.83 11.46
CA ARG A 99 24.06 24.18 12.05
C ARG A 99 22.88 24.24 13.01
N VAL A 100 21.69 23.78 12.60
CA VAL A 100 20.49 23.79 13.44
C VAL A 100 20.70 22.94 14.69
N LEU A 101 21.23 21.73 14.57
CA LEU A 101 21.49 20.85 15.72
C LEU A 101 22.53 21.46 16.66
N SER A 102 23.60 22.06 16.13
CA SER A 102 24.65 22.71 16.92
C SER A 102 24.11 23.94 17.68
N GLN A 103 23.24 24.72 17.06
CA GLN A 103 22.59 25.87 17.67
C GLN A 103 21.51 25.45 18.67
N ALA A 104 20.83 24.32 18.44
CA ALA A 104 19.93 23.73 19.43
C ALA A 104 20.69 23.37 20.71
N LYS A 105 21.90 22.77 20.61
CA LYS A 105 22.73 22.49 21.80
C LYS A 105 23.12 23.76 22.55
N LYS A 106 23.54 24.81 21.84
CA LYS A 106 23.91 26.10 22.44
C LYS A 106 22.73 26.75 23.17
N ASN A 107 21.53 26.61 22.60
CA ASN A 107 20.31 27.19 23.17
C ASN A 107 19.58 26.26 24.16
N ALA A 108 20.17 25.13 24.54
CA ALA A 108 19.58 24.17 25.49
C ALA A 108 19.29 24.78 26.88
N THR A 109 19.96 25.87 27.26
CA THR A 109 19.74 26.57 28.55
C THR A 109 18.84 27.81 28.42
N CYS A 110 19.03 28.61 27.37
CA CYS A 110 18.34 29.91 27.22
C CYS A 110 16.89 29.76 26.71
N GLY A 111 16.65 28.73 25.91
CA GLY A 111 15.37 28.45 25.27
C GLY A 111 15.01 29.43 24.15
N VAL A 112 14.30 28.93 23.13
CA VAL A 112 13.91 29.68 21.94
C VAL A 112 12.44 30.06 22.01
N LYS A 113 12.08 31.27 21.58
CA LYS A 113 10.69 31.71 21.57
C LYS A 113 9.92 30.96 20.48
N TRP A 114 8.82 30.31 20.86
CA TRP A 114 7.89 29.71 19.91
C TRP A 114 6.86 30.74 19.47
N ASP A 115 6.95 31.23 18.24
CA ASP A 115 6.03 32.24 17.75
C ASP A 115 4.70 31.61 17.28
N ALA A 116 3.73 31.59 18.20
CA ALA A 116 2.39 31.04 17.96
C ALA A 116 1.49 31.97 17.14
N LYS A 117 1.93 33.19 16.77
CA LYS A 117 1.11 34.13 15.97
C LYS A 117 1.02 33.73 14.50
N LEU A 118 1.87 32.82 14.04
CA LEU A 118 2.02 32.45 12.64
C LEU A 118 0.91 31.51 12.11
N THR A 119 -0.04 31.07 12.95
CA THR A 119 -1.06 30.10 12.52
C THR A 119 -2.43 30.24 13.17
N ILE A 120 -3.39 29.60 12.51
CA ILE A 120 -4.75 29.32 12.94
C ILE A 120 -4.70 28.14 13.92
N GLY A 121 -4.49 28.42 15.21
CA GLY A 121 -4.37 27.41 16.27
C GLY A 121 -5.64 27.23 17.11
N GLY A 122 -5.72 26.13 17.87
CA GLY A 122 -6.78 25.87 18.85
C GLY A 122 -8.19 25.89 18.24
N LYS A 123 -9.07 26.77 18.76
CA LYS A 123 -10.49 26.85 18.31
C LYS A 123 -10.62 27.06 16.81
N GLN A 124 -9.80 27.95 16.23
CA GLN A 124 -9.94 28.31 14.82
C GLN A 124 -9.61 27.13 13.91
N ARG A 125 -8.65 26.29 14.30
CA ARG A 125 -8.34 25.03 13.60
C ARG A 125 -9.55 24.11 13.55
N TYR A 126 -10.21 23.88 14.68
CA TYR A 126 -11.40 23.04 14.73
C TYR A 126 -12.57 23.64 13.94
N GLN A 127 -12.71 24.97 13.91
CA GLN A 127 -13.69 25.64 13.07
C GLN A 127 -13.40 25.42 11.58
N LEU A 128 -12.14 25.46 11.16
CA LEU A 128 -11.77 25.13 9.78
C LEU A 128 -12.03 23.66 9.48
N LEU A 129 -11.59 22.74 10.35
CA LEU A 129 -11.81 21.30 10.17
C LEU A 129 -13.30 20.99 10.03
N TRP A 130 -14.12 21.62 10.88
CA TRP A 130 -15.58 21.49 10.80
C TRP A 130 -16.14 22.01 9.47
N LYS A 131 -15.66 23.16 8.98
CA LYS A 131 -16.02 23.67 7.64
C LYS A 131 -15.57 22.73 6.52
N TYR A 132 -14.42 22.07 6.66
CA TYR A 132 -13.96 21.07 5.69
C TYR A 132 -14.78 19.78 5.72
N CYS A 133 -15.26 19.35 6.89
CA CYS A 133 -16.15 18.18 6.99
C CYS A 133 -17.53 18.42 6.36
N PHE A 134 -17.95 19.69 6.30
CA PHE A 134 -19.24 20.10 5.75
C PHE A 134 -19.03 21.18 4.68
N PRO A 135 -18.49 20.82 3.50
CA PRO A 135 -18.34 21.77 2.40
C PRO A 135 -19.70 22.29 1.96
N ALA A 136 -19.73 23.47 1.33
CA ALA A 136 -20.95 23.98 0.74
C ALA A 136 -21.41 23.01 -0.37
N PRO A 137 -22.73 22.75 -0.49
CA PRO A 137 -23.25 21.80 -1.47
C PRO A 137 -22.88 22.19 -2.91
N ASP A 138 -22.80 23.50 -3.19
CA ASP A 138 -22.47 24.02 -4.52
C ASP A 138 -21.01 23.71 -4.91
N ASP A 139 -20.06 23.88 -3.98
CA ASP A 139 -18.64 23.57 -4.20
C ASP A 139 -18.44 22.06 -4.43
N LEU A 140 -19.11 21.23 -3.62
CA LEU A 140 -19.07 19.78 -3.76
C LEU A 140 -19.68 19.33 -5.09
N GLN A 141 -20.79 19.94 -5.50
CA GLN A 141 -21.44 19.63 -6.75
C GLN A 141 -20.54 19.99 -7.94
N ALA A 142 -19.88 21.14 -7.93
CA ALA A 142 -18.95 21.53 -8.99
C ALA A 142 -17.78 20.54 -9.13
N GLU A 143 -17.25 20.03 -8.01
CA GLU A 143 -16.18 19.01 -8.02
C GLU A 143 -16.68 17.67 -8.58
N VAL A 144 -17.88 17.24 -8.18
CA VAL A 144 -18.52 16.02 -8.71
C VAL A 144 -18.82 16.16 -10.20
N ASP A 145 -19.36 17.29 -10.63
CA ASP A 145 -19.70 17.56 -12.02
C ASP A 145 -18.43 17.54 -12.88
N TYR A 146 -17.36 18.22 -12.45
CA TYR A 146 -16.05 18.17 -13.10
C TYR A 146 -15.53 16.72 -13.23
N PHE A 147 -15.58 15.95 -12.15
CA PHE A 147 -15.14 14.55 -12.16
C PHE A 147 -15.97 13.69 -13.11
N MET A 148 -17.29 13.87 -13.13
CA MET A 148 -18.21 13.12 -13.98
C MET A 148 -18.06 13.50 -15.46
N GLU A 149 -17.79 14.76 -15.77
CA GLU A 149 -17.48 15.23 -17.12
C GLU A 149 -16.18 14.61 -17.65
N GLU A 150 -15.10 14.65 -16.85
CA GLU A 150 -13.82 14.03 -17.23
C GLU A 150 -13.97 12.51 -17.43
N PHE A 151 -14.72 11.85 -16.54
CA PHE A 151 -15.00 10.43 -16.64
C PHE A 151 -15.81 10.09 -17.90
N ALA A 152 -16.86 10.86 -18.19
CA ALA A 152 -17.70 10.67 -19.37
C ALA A 152 -16.91 10.88 -20.67
N ALA A 153 -16.07 11.93 -20.74
CA ALA A 153 -15.20 12.20 -21.88
C ALA A 153 -14.24 11.02 -22.14
N ARG A 154 -13.59 10.51 -21.08
CA ARG A 154 -12.72 9.33 -21.17
C ARG A 154 -13.47 8.09 -21.65
N GLU A 155 -14.67 7.83 -21.13
CA GLU A 155 -15.50 6.72 -21.59
C GLU A 155 -15.94 6.85 -23.05
N GLU A 156 -16.19 8.07 -23.53
CA GLU A 156 -16.53 8.32 -24.93
C GLU A 156 -15.36 8.10 -25.87
N GLU A 157 -14.16 8.52 -25.48
CA GLU A 157 -12.94 8.26 -26.25
C GLU A 157 -12.67 6.76 -26.37
N GLU A 158 -12.77 6.01 -25.28
CA GLU A 158 -12.64 4.55 -25.30
C GLU A 158 -13.69 3.90 -26.22
N LYS A 159 -14.95 4.36 -26.15
CA LYS A 159 -16.02 3.89 -27.05
C LYS A 159 -15.73 4.24 -28.51
N LYS A 160 -15.13 5.40 -28.80
CA LYS A 160 -14.72 5.79 -30.17
C LYS A 160 -13.60 4.89 -30.67
N VAL A 161 -12.57 4.65 -29.86
CA VAL A 161 -11.45 3.74 -30.20
C VAL A 161 -11.95 2.31 -30.43
N GLU A 162 -12.89 1.83 -29.61
CA GLU A 162 -13.48 0.50 -29.81
C GLU A 162 -14.27 0.43 -31.13
N LYS A 163 -15.03 1.48 -31.47
CA LYS A 163 -15.77 1.55 -32.74
C LYS A 163 -14.84 1.65 -33.95
N THR A 164 -13.81 2.48 -33.90
CA THR A 164 -12.83 2.61 -34.98
C THR A 164 -12.10 1.29 -35.16
N GLY A 165 -11.61 0.67 -34.08
CA GLY A 165 -10.94 -0.64 -34.12
C GLY A 165 -11.78 -1.75 -34.75
N ARG A 166 -13.11 -1.74 -34.57
CA ARG A 166 -14.02 -2.68 -35.26
C ARG A 166 -14.19 -2.42 -36.75
N THR A 167 -14.04 -1.16 -37.17
CA THR A 167 -14.26 -0.72 -38.55
C THR A 167 -13.00 -0.84 -39.40
N VAL A 168 -11.83 -0.91 -38.75
CA VAL A 168 -10.55 -1.11 -39.45
C VAL A 168 -10.55 -2.48 -40.15
N VAL A 169 -10.29 -2.44 -41.46
CA VAL A 169 -10.12 -3.61 -42.33
C VAL A 169 -8.61 -3.88 -42.45
N ASP A 170 -8.21 -5.13 -42.28
CA ASP A 170 -6.79 -5.52 -42.38
C ASP A 170 -6.28 -5.42 -43.83
N ALA A 171 -4.96 -5.50 -44.03
CA ALA A 171 -4.31 -5.45 -45.35
C ALA A 171 -4.81 -6.52 -46.33
N ASP A 172 -5.31 -7.64 -45.80
CA ASP A 172 -5.88 -8.76 -46.56
C ASP A 172 -7.41 -8.65 -46.77
N GLY A 173 -8.04 -7.54 -46.36
CA GLY A 173 -9.47 -7.27 -46.61
C GLY A 173 -10.45 -7.91 -45.62
N PHE A 174 -9.98 -8.48 -44.50
CA PHE A 174 -10.84 -9.07 -43.47
C PHE A 174 -11.18 -8.08 -42.35
N THR A 175 -12.42 -8.12 -41.85
CA THR A 175 -12.87 -7.36 -40.68
C THR A 175 -12.87 -8.24 -39.44
N THR A 176 -12.23 -7.80 -38.36
CA THR A 176 -12.23 -8.55 -37.09
C THR A 176 -13.57 -8.42 -36.37
N VAL A 177 -14.31 -9.53 -36.25
CA VAL A 177 -15.58 -9.58 -35.50
C VAL A 177 -15.30 -9.65 -34.00
N VAL A 178 -15.22 -8.49 -33.34
CA VAL A 178 -15.14 -8.41 -31.88
C VAL A 178 -16.52 -8.28 -31.27
N LYS A 179 -16.88 -9.20 -30.37
CA LYS A 179 -18.12 -9.10 -29.59
C LYS A 179 -18.01 -7.96 -28.60
N THR A 180 -18.98 -7.04 -28.59
CA THR A 180 -19.09 -5.99 -27.56
C THR A 180 -19.09 -6.62 -26.17
N GLN A 181 -18.04 -6.38 -25.40
CA GLN A 181 -17.98 -6.78 -24.00
C GLN A 181 -18.50 -5.61 -23.15
N LYS A 182 -19.53 -5.84 -22.35
CA LYS A 182 -19.90 -4.87 -21.31
C LYS A 182 -18.81 -4.88 -20.23
N LYS A 183 -18.32 -3.71 -19.81
CA LYS A 183 -17.46 -3.60 -18.63
C LYS A 183 -18.20 -4.23 -17.44
N LYS A 184 -17.62 -5.29 -16.87
CA LYS A 184 -18.18 -5.99 -15.72
C LYS A 184 -17.62 -5.37 -14.43
N SER A 185 -18.47 -5.19 -13.43
CA SER A 185 -18.00 -4.86 -12.06
C SER A 185 -17.08 -5.96 -11.53
N LEU A 186 -16.24 -5.64 -10.55
CA LEU A 186 -15.28 -6.59 -9.96
C LEU A 186 -15.97 -7.89 -9.48
N ALA A 187 -17.09 -7.79 -8.76
CA ALA A 187 -17.87 -8.95 -8.33
C ALA A 187 -18.37 -9.80 -9.50
N MET A 188 -18.77 -9.16 -10.60
CA MET A 188 -19.24 -9.86 -11.79
C MET A 188 -18.07 -10.46 -12.60
N GLN A 189 -16.86 -9.92 -12.49
CA GLN A 189 -15.66 -10.51 -13.06
C GLN A 189 -15.25 -11.77 -12.31
N GLU A 190 -15.32 -11.77 -10.98
CA GLU A 190 -15.04 -12.95 -10.15
C GLU A 190 -16.05 -14.07 -10.42
N ALA A 191 -17.35 -13.76 -10.45
CA ALA A 191 -18.39 -14.72 -10.84
C ALA A 191 -18.17 -15.27 -12.26
N ALA A 192 -17.75 -14.42 -13.21
CA ALA A 192 -17.46 -14.86 -14.57
C ALA A 192 -16.23 -15.77 -14.65
N LYS A 193 -15.22 -15.58 -13.81
CA LYS A 193 -14.05 -16.46 -13.72
C LYS A 193 -14.44 -17.84 -13.18
N GLN A 194 -15.23 -17.89 -12.11
CA GLN A 194 -15.73 -19.15 -11.55
C GLN A 194 -16.57 -19.92 -12.57
N GLN A 195 -17.51 -19.25 -13.25
CA GLN A 195 -18.30 -19.87 -14.32
C GLN A 195 -17.43 -20.35 -15.50
N ALA A 196 -16.36 -19.64 -15.84
CA ALA A 196 -15.44 -20.07 -16.88
C ALA A 196 -14.65 -21.31 -16.47
N GLU A 197 -14.22 -21.41 -15.21
CA GLU A 197 -13.57 -22.62 -14.67
C GLU A 197 -14.52 -23.81 -14.63
N GLU A 198 -15.76 -23.61 -14.21
CA GLU A 198 -16.80 -24.64 -14.22
C GLU A 198 -17.12 -25.12 -15.64
N MET A 199 -17.22 -24.19 -16.61
CA MET A 199 -17.42 -24.56 -18.01
C MET A 199 -16.23 -25.33 -18.57
N LYS A 200 -14.99 -24.94 -18.25
CA LYS A 200 -13.79 -25.70 -18.65
C LYS A 200 -13.81 -27.11 -18.08
N LEU A 201 -14.15 -27.28 -16.81
CA LEU A 201 -14.25 -28.59 -16.18
C LEU A 201 -15.37 -29.43 -16.82
N ALA A 202 -16.50 -28.81 -17.14
CA ALA A 202 -17.61 -29.47 -17.84
C ALA A 202 -17.22 -29.90 -19.27
N GLU A 203 -16.42 -29.09 -19.97
CA GLU A 203 -15.90 -29.39 -21.30
C GLU A 203 -14.92 -30.58 -21.28
N ILE A 204 -14.01 -30.61 -20.30
CA ILE A 204 -13.10 -31.76 -20.08
C ILE A 204 -13.92 -33.03 -19.86
N LYS A 205 -14.91 -33.00 -18.95
CA LYS A 205 -15.80 -34.14 -18.70
C LYS A 205 -16.60 -34.55 -19.93
N ARG A 206 -17.04 -33.60 -20.77
CA ARG A 206 -17.74 -33.89 -22.03
C ARG A 206 -16.80 -34.54 -23.05
N ARG A 207 -15.54 -34.09 -23.12
CA ARG A 207 -14.53 -34.66 -24.00
C ARG A 207 -14.16 -36.08 -23.56
N GLU A 208 -13.93 -36.32 -22.28
CA GLU A 208 -13.70 -37.66 -21.72
C GLU A 208 -14.86 -38.63 -22.00
N LYS A 209 -16.12 -38.14 -22.01
CA LYS A 209 -17.29 -38.94 -22.40
C LYS A 209 -17.37 -39.23 -23.91
N ARG A 210 -16.82 -38.35 -24.75
CA ARG A 210 -16.78 -38.52 -26.21
C ARG A 210 -15.63 -39.44 -26.64
N GLU A 211 -14.54 -39.46 -25.88
CA GLU A 211 -13.39 -40.32 -26.13
C GLU A 211 -13.76 -41.79 -25.80
N LYS A 212 -13.72 -42.66 -26.82
CA LYS A 212 -13.97 -44.10 -26.63
C LYS A 212 -12.75 -44.74 -25.96
N LYS A 213 -12.96 -45.37 -24.81
CA LYS A 213 -11.96 -46.24 -24.16
C LYS A 213 -11.92 -47.58 -24.90
N ASP A 214 -10.73 -48.17 -25.01
CA ASP A 214 -10.46 -49.47 -25.64
C ASP A 214 -10.64 -49.57 -27.17
N PHE A 215 -10.79 -48.46 -27.87
CA PHE A 215 -10.90 -48.47 -29.33
C PHE A 215 -9.56 -48.68 -30.02
N TYR A 216 -8.49 -48.09 -29.48
CA TYR A 216 -7.17 -48.15 -30.09
C TYR A 216 -6.24 -49.15 -29.40
N ARG A 217 -5.39 -49.81 -30.20
CA ARG A 217 -4.42 -50.81 -29.72
C ARG A 217 -3.44 -50.23 -28.69
N PHE A 218 -3.12 -48.93 -28.76
CA PHE A 218 -2.24 -48.29 -27.77
C PHE A 218 -2.93 -48.15 -26.41
N GLN A 219 -4.23 -47.82 -26.36
CA GLN A 219 -5.01 -47.75 -25.11
C GLN A 219 -5.00 -49.10 -24.39
N ILE A 220 -5.20 -50.20 -25.14
CA ILE A 220 -5.16 -51.56 -24.59
C ILE A 220 -3.75 -51.91 -24.06
N ARG A 221 -2.68 -51.49 -24.74
CA ARG A 221 -1.29 -51.72 -24.29
C ARG A 221 -0.97 -50.92 -23.02
N GLU A 222 -1.36 -49.66 -22.97
CA GLU A 222 -1.18 -48.80 -21.79
C GLU A 222 -1.95 -49.35 -20.60
N TYR A 223 -3.21 -49.74 -20.78
CA TYR A 223 -4.02 -50.34 -19.72
C TYR A 223 -3.37 -51.61 -19.15
N LYS A 224 -2.89 -52.51 -20.00
CA LYS A 224 -2.16 -53.71 -19.55
C LYS A 224 -0.87 -53.36 -18.82
N LYS A 225 -0.15 -52.34 -19.25
CA LYS A 225 1.08 -51.88 -18.59
C LYS A 225 0.76 -51.30 -17.21
N GLU A 226 -0.29 -50.48 -17.10
CA GLU A 226 -0.76 -49.89 -15.84
C GLU A 226 -1.21 -50.97 -14.84
N GLN A 227 -1.96 -51.97 -15.30
CA GLN A 227 -2.32 -53.13 -14.48
C GLN A 227 -1.08 -53.90 -13.98
N MET A 228 -0.09 -54.14 -14.85
CA MET A 228 1.14 -54.80 -14.45
C MET A 228 1.91 -53.98 -13.41
N THR A 229 1.95 -52.65 -13.54
CA THR A 229 2.59 -51.79 -12.54
C THR A 229 1.84 -51.79 -11.21
N ASP A 230 0.51 -51.76 -11.22
CA ASP A 230 -0.32 -51.83 -10.01
C ASP A 230 -0.18 -53.17 -9.27
N MET A 231 -0.04 -54.28 -10.01
CA MET A 231 0.27 -55.58 -9.41
C MET A 231 1.65 -55.60 -8.74
N LEU A 232 2.66 -54.96 -9.37
CA LEU A 232 4.00 -54.86 -8.81
C LEU A 232 4.04 -53.97 -7.55
N THR A 233 3.28 -52.87 -7.51
CA THR A 233 3.19 -52.01 -6.32
C THR A 233 2.50 -52.74 -5.18
N LYS A 234 1.35 -53.38 -5.43
CA LYS A 234 0.64 -54.19 -4.42
C LYS A 234 1.50 -55.33 -3.87
N PHE A 235 2.26 -56.00 -4.73
CA PHE A 235 3.17 -57.06 -4.30
C PHE A 235 4.29 -56.54 -3.39
N LYS A 236 4.86 -55.36 -3.70
CA LYS A 236 5.86 -54.72 -2.83
C LYS A 236 5.26 -54.34 -1.48
N GLU A 237 4.08 -53.74 -1.47
CA GLU A 237 3.36 -53.40 -0.24
C GLU A 237 3.08 -54.64 0.61
N ASP A 238 2.68 -55.75 -0.01
CA ASP A 238 2.43 -57.00 0.71
C ASP A 238 3.73 -57.65 1.22
N GLN A 239 4.84 -57.54 0.47
CA GLN A 239 6.16 -57.93 0.99
C GLN A 239 6.56 -57.09 2.20
N GLU A 240 6.33 -55.78 2.17
CA GLU A 240 6.61 -54.88 3.28
C GLU A 240 5.74 -55.21 4.50
N LYS A 241 4.44 -55.44 4.31
CA LYS A 241 3.54 -55.90 5.39
C LYS A 241 4.00 -57.23 5.98
N VAL A 242 4.42 -58.19 5.15
CA VAL A 242 4.94 -59.48 5.63
C VAL A 242 6.24 -59.29 6.43
N LYS A 243 7.14 -58.39 5.99
CA LYS A 243 8.34 -58.05 6.78
C LYS A 243 7.97 -57.45 8.14
N GLN A 244 7.02 -56.51 8.18
CA GLN A 244 6.50 -55.94 9.42
C GLN A 244 5.89 -57.02 10.34
N TYR A 245 5.12 -57.97 9.79
CA TYR A 245 4.57 -59.08 10.57
C TYR A 245 5.62 -60.05 11.08
N LYS A 246 6.72 -60.27 10.33
CA LYS A 246 7.85 -61.09 10.78
C LYS A 246 8.64 -60.39 11.88
N GLU A 247 8.91 -59.10 11.75
CA GLU A 247 9.60 -58.28 12.76
C GLU A 247 8.80 -58.18 14.06
N SER A 248 7.47 -58.07 13.97
CA SER A 248 6.57 -58.08 15.13
C SER A 248 6.27 -59.48 15.69
N GLY A 249 6.88 -60.54 15.15
CA GLY A 249 6.70 -61.93 15.60
C GLY A 249 5.30 -62.50 15.40
N ARG A 250 4.47 -61.84 14.59
CA ARG A 250 3.04 -62.14 14.40
C ARG A 250 2.71 -62.79 13.05
N PHE A 251 3.73 -63.24 12.33
CA PHE A 251 3.60 -63.89 11.03
C PHE A 251 3.28 -65.39 11.19
N ASN A 252 2.08 -65.82 10.80
CA ASN A 252 1.70 -67.24 10.73
C ASN A 252 1.53 -67.69 9.25
N PRO A 253 2.41 -68.57 8.73
CA PRO A 253 2.42 -68.97 7.31
C PRO A 253 1.46 -70.10 6.91
N TYR A 254 0.69 -70.66 7.85
CA TYR A 254 -0.26 -71.76 7.60
C TYR A 254 -1.61 -71.49 8.25
#